data_AF-A0A812V9S2-F1
#
_entry.id   AF-A0A812V9S2-F1
#
_cell.length_a   1.000
_cell.length_b   1.000
_cell.length_c   1.000
_cell.angle_alpha   90.00
_cell.angle_beta   90.00
_cell.angle_gamma   90.00
#
_symmetry.space_group_name_H-M   'P 1'
#
loop_
_entity.id
_entity.type
_entity.pdbx_description
1 polymer ?
#
loop_
_entity_poly.entity_id
_entity_poly.type
_entity_poly.pdbx_seq_one_letter_code
_entity_poly.pdbx_strand_id
1 'polypeptide(L)'
;MASSQSHDADVIAGFINLGDVSGLKRFAGRDFDWNACLTFGGARMLPLAAAISANIADPSYSGNAIQVIQWMIEAGASPRHRAPHTVKDSWSMWKEDDTEKTKMSVNLAGHSAISYAFKWLDEMRKRKGGADWSSSIKFLEVVVRTLASEPSTTPKVGVHHSVCELWESIRELTSTHNVILETSDGEVSAHDHVLMVASPVLKAMLGSSMQEGASRRIPIRDSPSASVSLFLDILYAGSTYSHLLLQKVER
;
A
#
# COMPACT_ATOMS: atom_id res chain seq x y z
N MET A 1 -12.90 -12.10 21.91
CA MET A 1 -11.74 -12.41 21.04
C MET A 1 -11.02 -11.13 20.60
N ALA A 2 -10.58 -10.27 21.53
CA ALA A 2 -9.90 -9.00 21.23
C ALA A 2 -8.47 -8.92 21.83
N SER A 3 -7.98 -10.03 22.38
CA SER A 3 -6.78 -10.07 23.23
C SER A 3 -5.48 -10.43 22.51
N SER A 4 -5.52 -10.93 21.26
CA SER A 4 -4.28 -11.24 20.53
C SER A 4 -3.68 -10.02 19.81
N GLN A 5 -4.51 -9.10 19.32
CA GLN A 5 -4.03 -7.93 18.58
C GLN A 5 -3.23 -6.93 19.44
N SER A 6 -3.49 -6.83 20.75
CA SER A 6 -2.79 -5.86 21.60
C SER A 6 -1.36 -6.27 21.94
N HIS A 7 -1.10 -7.57 22.12
CA HIS A 7 0.25 -8.08 22.39
C HIS A 7 1.17 -7.93 21.17
N ASP A 8 0.63 -8.08 19.97
CA ASP A 8 1.38 -7.89 18.73
C ASP A 8 1.74 -6.41 18.53
N ALA A 9 0.85 -5.48 18.88
CA ALA A 9 1.07 -4.03 18.71
C ALA A 9 2.28 -3.49 19.49
N ASP A 10 2.46 -3.93 20.74
CA ASP A 10 3.60 -3.49 21.58
C ASP A 10 4.93 -4.06 21.07
N VAL A 11 4.92 -5.31 20.58
CA VAL A 11 6.08 -5.95 19.95
C VAL A 11 6.48 -5.20 18.67
N ILE A 12 5.51 -4.84 17.83
CA ILE A 12 5.74 -4.02 16.64
C ILE A 12 6.31 -2.65 17.00
N ALA A 13 5.75 -1.98 18.02
CA ALA A 13 6.28 -0.71 18.51
C ALA A 13 7.74 -0.83 18.98
N GLY A 14 8.11 -1.94 19.63
CA GLY A 14 9.48 -2.25 20.02
C GLY A 14 10.43 -2.36 18.82
N PHE A 15 10.06 -3.10 17.78
CA PHE A 15 10.90 -3.21 16.58
C PHE A 15 10.99 -1.91 15.78
N ILE A 16 9.91 -1.10 15.76
CA ILE A 16 9.96 0.26 15.20
C ILE A 16 10.99 1.11 15.96
N ASN A 17 10.98 1.04 17.30
CA ASN A 17 11.93 1.78 18.14
C ASN A 17 13.39 1.36 17.87
N LEU A 18 13.62 0.06 17.66
CA LEU A 18 14.94 -0.50 17.40
C LEU A 18 15.42 -0.30 15.95
N GLY A 19 14.55 0.13 15.04
CA GLY A 19 14.86 0.18 13.62
C GLY A 19 15.04 -1.21 12.97
N ASP A 20 14.46 -2.27 13.53
CA ASP A 20 14.68 -3.65 13.08
C ASP A 20 13.61 -4.10 12.06
N VAL A 21 13.93 -3.94 10.78
CA VAL A 21 13.08 -4.39 9.65
C VAL A 21 12.86 -5.90 9.67
N SER A 22 13.85 -6.69 10.09
CA SER A 22 13.75 -8.16 10.08
C SER A 22 12.79 -8.65 11.16
N GLY A 23 12.87 -8.04 12.34
CA GLY A 23 11.89 -8.22 13.42
C GLY A 23 10.49 -7.83 12.96
N LEU A 24 10.32 -6.65 12.35
CA LEU A 24 9.02 -6.23 11.83
C LEU A 24 8.43 -7.21 10.81
N LYS A 25 9.22 -7.67 9.84
CA LYS A 25 8.78 -8.66 8.84
C LYS A 25 8.34 -9.98 9.46
N ARG A 26 9.01 -10.39 10.55
CA ARG A 26 8.74 -11.66 11.21
C ARG A 26 7.50 -11.61 12.09
N PHE A 27 7.28 -10.48 12.77
CA PHE A 27 6.25 -10.36 13.80
C PHE A 27 5.01 -9.58 13.37
N ALA A 28 5.10 -8.78 12.30
CA ALA A 28 3.90 -8.18 11.72
C ALA A 28 3.15 -9.26 10.95
N GLY A 29 1.98 -9.65 11.48
CA GLY A 29 1.06 -10.50 10.74
C GLY A 29 0.67 -9.87 9.39
N ARG A 30 0.27 -10.70 8.42
CA ARG A 30 -0.19 -10.22 7.11
C ARG A 30 -1.38 -9.26 7.19
N ASP A 31 -2.21 -9.45 8.23
CA ASP A 31 -3.41 -8.66 8.48
C ASP A 31 -3.20 -7.55 9.52
N PHE A 32 -1.93 -7.20 9.81
CA PHE A 32 -1.63 -6.12 10.73
C PHE A 32 -2.11 -4.78 10.16
N ASP A 33 -2.95 -4.07 10.92
CA ASP A 33 -3.44 -2.76 10.52
C ASP A 33 -2.38 -1.67 10.80
N TRP A 34 -1.59 -1.35 9.77
CA TRP A 34 -0.58 -0.31 9.81
C TRP A 34 -1.12 1.13 9.98
N ASN A 35 -2.44 1.30 10.00
CA ASN A 35 -3.09 2.58 10.22
C ASN A 35 -3.79 2.64 11.59
N ALA A 36 -3.77 1.55 12.36
CA ALA A 36 -4.20 1.55 13.75
C ALA A 36 -3.12 2.16 14.66
N CYS A 37 -3.54 2.90 15.69
CA CYS A 37 -2.60 3.47 16.66
C CYS A 37 -1.99 2.38 17.56
N LEU A 38 -0.67 2.46 17.76
CA LEU A 38 0.13 1.66 18.70
C LEU A 38 0.36 2.44 19.99
N THR A 39 0.74 1.74 21.05
CA THR A 39 1.32 2.36 22.25
C THR A 39 2.83 2.48 22.04
N PHE A 40 3.35 3.70 22.01
CA PHE A 40 4.77 4.00 21.81
C PHE A 40 5.25 4.98 22.88
N GLY A 41 6.14 4.53 23.78
CA GLY A 41 6.61 5.36 24.89
C GLY A 41 5.49 5.87 25.81
N GLY A 42 4.39 5.13 25.91
CA GLY A 42 3.19 5.52 26.66
C GLY A 42 2.20 6.43 25.91
N ALA A 43 2.55 6.90 24.70
CA ALA A 43 1.67 7.69 23.83
C ALA A 43 1.00 6.83 22.77
N ARG A 44 -0.21 7.18 22.35
CA ARG A 44 -0.87 6.54 21.20
C ARG A 44 -0.41 7.18 19.90
N MET A 45 0.20 6.40 19.02
CA MET A 45 0.77 6.90 17.77
C MET A 45 0.49 5.99 16.58
N LEU A 46 0.33 6.59 15.40
CA LEU A 46 0.36 5.82 14.15
C LEU A 46 1.76 5.21 13.96
N PRO A 47 1.89 3.99 13.41
CA PRO A 47 3.19 3.32 13.24
C PRO A 47 4.24 4.16 12.51
N LEU A 48 3.86 4.81 11.40
CA LEU A 48 4.76 5.72 10.67
C LEU A 48 5.16 6.93 11.51
N ALA A 49 4.26 7.49 12.31
CA ALA A 49 4.58 8.61 13.19
C ALA A 49 5.51 8.17 14.35
N ALA A 50 5.31 6.95 14.88
CA ALA A 50 6.18 6.36 15.89
C ALA A 50 7.60 6.17 15.34
N ALA A 51 7.74 5.66 14.11
CA ALA A 51 9.05 5.50 13.45
C ALA A 51 9.79 6.83 13.25
N ILE A 52 9.06 7.89 12.89
CA ILE A 52 9.60 9.25 12.81
C ILE A 52 10.09 9.69 14.20
N SER A 53 9.25 9.58 15.22
CA SER A 53 9.54 10.03 16.58
C SER A 53 10.66 9.25 17.28
N ALA A 54 10.80 7.96 16.99
CA ALA A 54 11.89 7.14 17.52
C ALA A 54 13.26 7.60 17.01
N ASN A 55 13.34 7.96 15.73
CA ASN A 55 14.62 8.12 15.03
C ASN A 55 15.03 9.58 14.79
N ILE A 56 14.12 10.53 15.02
CA ILE A 56 14.43 11.96 14.97
C ILE A 56 15.38 12.39 16.12
N ALA A 57 15.34 11.69 17.26
CA ALA A 57 16.14 11.98 18.45
C ALA A 57 17.59 11.51 18.33
N ASP A 58 17.81 10.39 17.64
CA ASP A 58 19.14 9.83 17.40
C ASP A 58 19.35 9.50 15.92
N PRO A 59 19.90 10.44 15.12
CA PRO A 59 20.12 10.24 13.70
C PRO A 59 21.22 9.21 13.38
N SER A 60 21.96 8.72 14.37
CA SER A 60 23.01 7.70 14.14
C SER A 60 22.44 6.39 13.59
N TYR A 61 21.15 6.13 13.81
CA TYR A 61 20.40 4.98 13.28
C TYR A 61 19.58 5.30 12.01
N SER A 62 19.77 6.47 11.40
CA SER A 62 18.93 6.97 10.29
C SER A 62 18.83 6.03 9.09
N GLY A 63 19.88 5.25 8.79
CA GLY A 63 19.85 4.27 7.69
C GLY A 63 18.78 3.18 7.87
N ASN A 64 18.67 2.64 9.09
CA ASN A 64 17.70 1.60 9.41
C ASN A 64 16.27 2.17 9.51
N ALA A 65 16.15 3.40 10.02
CA ALA A 65 14.87 4.10 10.16
C ALA A 65 14.18 4.31 8.80
N ILE A 66 14.92 4.73 7.77
CA ILE A 66 14.36 4.92 6.43
C ILE A 66 13.90 3.58 5.84
N GLN A 67 14.66 2.50 6.02
CA GLN A 67 14.26 1.17 5.56
C GLN A 67 12.99 0.68 6.26
N VAL A 68 12.87 0.92 7.57
CA VAL A 68 11.66 0.63 8.34
C VAL A 68 10.45 1.40 7.80
N ILE A 69 10.61 2.71 7.54
CA ILE A 69 9.54 3.55 6.96
C ILE A 69 9.13 3.04 5.58
N GLN A 70 10.09 2.78 4.69
CA GLN A 70 9.83 2.23 3.34
C GLN A 70 9.09 0.90 3.42
N TRP A 71 9.56 -0.01 4.26
CA TRP A 71 8.94 -1.31 4.38
C TRP A 71 7.52 -1.25 4.97
N MET A 72 7.27 -0.40 5.97
CA MET A 72 5.92 -0.20 6.50
C MET A 72 4.96 0.30 5.42
N ILE A 73 5.42 1.22 4.57
CA ILE A 73 4.66 1.71 3.43
C ILE A 73 4.33 0.57 2.46
N GLU A 74 5.33 -0.24 2.08
CA GLU A 74 5.13 -1.43 1.23
C GLU A 74 4.13 -2.43 1.83
N ALA A 75 4.12 -2.53 3.16
CA ALA A 75 3.23 -3.39 3.94
C ALA A 75 1.82 -2.81 4.13
N GLY A 76 1.54 -1.59 3.65
CA GLY A 76 0.20 -0.99 3.65
C GLY A 76 0.00 0.19 4.61
N ALA A 77 1.05 0.68 5.26
CA ALA A 77 0.99 1.91 6.03
C ALA A 77 0.78 3.11 5.10
N SER A 78 -0.23 3.94 5.34
CA SER A 78 -0.50 5.10 4.48
C SER A 78 0.13 6.38 5.05
N PRO A 79 1.04 7.06 4.32
CA PRO A 79 1.60 8.35 4.76
C PRO A 79 0.56 9.47 4.90
N ARG A 80 -0.59 9.31 4.26
CA ARG A 80 -1.69 10.29 4.22
C ARG A 80 -2.78 10.00 5.23
N HIS A 81 -2.79 8.81 5.84
CA HIS A 81 -3.73 8.50 6.90
C HIS A 81 -3.52 9.44 8.08
N ARG A 82 -4.60 10.08 8.53
CA ARG A 82 -4.56 11.08 9.61
C ARG A 82 -4.86 10.40 10.93
N ALA A 83 -4.09 10.75 11.96
CA ALA A 83 -4.38 10.30 13.30
C ALA A 83 -5.75 10.83 13.76
N PRO A 84 -6.54 10.02 14.48
CA PRO A 84 -7.82 10.48 15.02
C PRO A 84 -7.65 11.72 15.90
N HIS A 85 -8.59 12.67 15.83
CA HIS A 85 -8.60 13.84 16.71
C HIS A 85 -8.75 13.50 18.21
N THR A 86 -9.13 12.25 18.52
CA THR A 86 -9.21 11.73 19.88
C THR A 86 -7.84 11.40 20.49
N VAL A 87 -6.79 11.25 19.66
CA VAL A 87 -5.42 11.13 20.16
C VAL A 87 -5.01 12.49 20.71
N LYS A 88 -4.75 12.58 22.02
CA LYS A 88 -4.33 13.83 22.67
C LYS A 88 -2.84 13.88 22.96
N ASP A 89 -2.13 12.78 22.69
CA ASP A 89 -0.73 12.64 23.02
C ASP A 89 0.13 13.56 22.15
N SER A 90 1.13 14.17 22.80
CA SER A 90 2.17 14.92 22.12
C SER A 90 3.52 14.26 22.38
N TRP A 91 4.36 14.26 21.36
CA TRP A 91 5.75 13.83 21.51
C TRP A 91 6.61 15.05 21.80
N SER A 92 7.56 14.92 22.72
CA SER A 92 8.43 16.01 23.13
C SER A 92 9.90 15.63 22.98
N MET A 93 10.72 16.59 22.61
CA MET A 93 12.17 16.43 22.43
C MET A 93 12.91 17.63 23.00
N TRP A 94 14.14 17.40 23.45
CA TRP A 94 15.04 18.42 23.99
C TRP A 94 16.50 17.97 23.82
N LYS A 95 17.44 18.90 23.99
CA LYS A 95 18.87 18.59 24.17
C LYS A 95 19.15 18.46 25.66
N GLU A 96 19.91 17.45 26.07
CA GLU A 96 20.22 17.20 27.48
C GLU A 96 20.92 18.41 28.13
N ASP A 97 21.82 19.06 27.39
CA ASP A 97 22.61 20.21 27.86
C ASP A 97 21.78 21.45 28.23
N ASP A 98 20.59 21.64 27.63
CA ASP A 98 19.72 22.79 27.93
C ASP A 98 18.25 22.44 27.68
N THR A 99 17.70 21.59 28.56
CA THR A 99 16.35 21.02 28.39
C THR A 99 15.28 22.10 28.23
N GLU A 100 15.22 23.08 29.15
CA GLU A 100 14.15 24.09 29.16
C GLU A 100 14.15 24.99 27.93
N LYS A 101 15.34 25.42 27.46
CA LYS A 101 15.41 26.30 26.30
C LYS A 101 15.21 25.56 24.99
N THR A 102 15.49 24.27 24.93
CA THR A 102 15.44 23.49 23.69
C THR A 102 14.19 22.61 23.55
N LYS A 103 13.42 22.45 24.63
CA LYS A 103 12.20 21.62 24.63
C LYS A 103 11.20 22.08 23.58
N MET A 104 10.81 21.14 22.72
CA MET A 104 9.80 21.27 21.68
C MET A 104 8.84 20.10 21.76
N SER A 105 7.58 20.34 21.40
CA SER A 105 6.53 19.32 21.44
C SER A 105 5.62 19.44 20.23
N VAL A 106 5.29 18.30 19.63
CA VAL A 106 4.38 18.22 18.49
C VAL A 106 3.24 17.26 18.80
N ASN A 107 2.01 17.77 18.68
CA ASN A 107 0.80 16.98 18.82
C ASN A 107 0.52 16.18 17.53
N LEU A 108 0.17 14.90 17.66
CA LEU A 108 -0.13 14.04 16.52
C LEU A 108 -1.57 14.21 15.97
N ALA A 109 -2.51 14.71 16.78
CA ALA A 109 -3.93 14.80 16.45
C ALA A 109 -4.18 15.49 15.10
N GLY A 110 -4.92 14.81 14.21
CA GLY A 110 -5.27 15.35 12.89
C GLY A 110 -4.11 15.44 11.89
N HIS A 111 -2.89 15.13 12.29
CA HIS A 111 -1.75 15.02 11.39
C HIS A 111 -1.69 13.63 10.75
N SER A 112 -1.25 13.59 9.50
CA SER A 112 -0.77 12.37 8.87
C SER A 112 0.75 12.26 9.07
N ALA A 113 1.36 11.12 8.75
CA ALA A 113 2.81 10.96 8.91
C ALA A 113 3.59 12.08 8.17
N ILE A 114 3.17 12.44 6.96
CA ILE A 114 3.84 13.49 6.18
C ILE A 114 3.63 14.88 6.79
N SER A 115 2.41 15.24 7.22
CA SER A 115 2.18 16.56 7.83
C SER A 115 2.78 16.67 9.23
N TYR A 116 2.91 15.54 9.93
CA TYR A 116 3.62 15.42 11.20
C TYR A 116 5.13 15.65 11.03
N ALA A 117 5.75 15.04 10.01
CA ALA A 117 7.16 15.28 9.68
C ALA A 117 7.44 16.76 9.33
N PHE A 118 6.57 17.39 8.54
CA PHE A 118 6.67 18.83 8.27
C PHE A 118 6.54 19.67 9.53
N LYS A 119 5.62 19.32 10.43
CA LYS A 119 5.46 20.05 11.68
C LYS A 119 6.72 19.98 12.55
N TRP A 120 7.38 18.84 12.61
CA TRP A 120 8.69 18.71 13.26
C TRP A 120 9.78 19.55 12.59
N LEU A 121 9.84 19.57 11.25
CA LEU A 121 10.77 20.43 10.51
C LEU A 121 10.58 21.90 10.87
N ASP A 122 9.32 22.36 10.93
CA ASP A 122 9.00 23.74 11.29
C ASP A 122 9.45 24.08 12.72
N GLU A 123 9.21 23.19 13.69
CA GLU A 123 9.66 23.41 15.08
C GLU A 123 11.19 23.41 15.20
N MET A 124 11.89 22.52 14.50
CA MET A 124 13.36 22.46 14.54
C MET A 124 14.02 23.66 13.86
N ARG A 125 13.42 24.18 12.79
CA ARG A 125 13.92 25.37 12.08
C ARG A 125 13.79 26.65 12.89
N LYS A 126 12.91 26.71 13.90
CA LYS A 126 12.86 27.83 14.86
C LYS A 126 14.11 27.93 15.74
N ARG A 127 14.95 26.87 15.80
CA ARG A 127 16.20 26.83 16.57
C ARG A 127 16.03 27.32 18.02
N LYS A 128 14.97 26.85 18.69
CA LYS A 128 14.68 27.22 20.08
C LYS A 128 15.89 26.95 20.97
N GLY A 129 16.30 27.94 21.77
CA GLY A 129 17.48 27.86 22.63
C GLY A 129 18.82 27.89 21.90
N GLY A 130 18.85 28.18 20.59
CA GLY A 130 20.08 28.17 19.79
C GLY A 130 20.62 26.77 19.48
N ALA A 131 19.88 25.71 19.78
CA ALA A 131 20.32 24.33 19.58
C ALA A 131 20.48 23.96 18.10
N ASP A 132 21.49 23.13 17.83
CA ASP A 132 21.71 22.55 16.52
C ASP A 132 20.88 21.26 16.33
N TRP A 133 19.96 21.35 15.38
CA TRP A 133 19.08 20.26 14.94
C TRP A 133 19.38 19.79 13.52
N SER A 134 20.53 20.18 12.95
CA SER A 134 20.84 19.97 11.53
C SER A 134 20.75 18.51 11.10
N SER A 135 21.20 17.57 11.93
CA SER A 135 21.11 16.14 11.65
C SER A 135 19.66 15.63 11.62
N SER A 136 18.84 16.03 12.59
CA SER A 136 17.41 15.69 12.64
C SER A 136 16.63 16.32 11.49
N ILE A 137 16.97 17.56 11.10
CA ILE A 137 16.39 18.24 9.92
C ILE A 137 16.71 17.45 8.65
N LYS A 138 17.98 17.08 8.43
CA LYS A 138 18.38 16.28 7.26
C LYS A 138 17.64 14.94 7.21
N PHE A 139 17.51 14.26 8.35
CA PHE A 139 16.75 13.02 8.45
C PHE A 139 15.29 13.22 8.04
N LEU A 140 14.60 14.22 8.60
CA LEU A 140 13.21 14.52 8.26
C LEU A 140 13.02 14.90 6.79
N GLU A 141 13.99 15.59 6.18
CA GLU A 141 13.95 15.89 4.74
C GLU A 141 14.03 14.63 3.88
N VAL A 142 14.75 13.61 4.32
CA VAL A 142 14.76 12.29 3.66
C VAL A 142 13.43 11.58 3.90
N VAL A 143 12.93 11.56 5.14
CA VAL A 143 11.61 10.98 5.47
C VAL A 143 10.50 11.59 4.61
N VAL A 144 10.43 12.92 4.52
CA VAL A 144 9.40 13.61 3.73
C VAL A 144 9.49 13.21 2.26
N ARG A 145 10.70 13.12 1.70
CA ARG A 145 10.89 12.63 0.33
C ARG A 145 10.39 11.20 0.18
N THR A 146 10.76 10.30 1.09
CA THR A 146 10.28 8.91 1.09
C THR A 146 8.76 8.82 1.17
N LEU A 147 8.12 9.58 2.06
CA LEU A 147 6.65 9.60 2.21
C LEU A 147 5.94 10.23 1.01
N ALA A 148 6.59 11.18 0.32
CA ALA A 148 6.05 11.85 -0.85
C ALA A 148 6.22 11.03 -2.15
N SER A 149 7.22 10.15 -2.20
CA SER A 149 7.51 9.28 -3.35
C SER A 149 6.52 8.11 -3.52
N GLU A 150 5.54 7.97 -2.64
CA GLU A 150 4.49 6.96 -2.74
C GLU A 150 3.66 7.13 -4.02
N PRO A 151 3.74 6.19 -5.00
CA PRO A 151 2.71 6.10 -6.01
C PRO A 151 1.40 5.82 -5.27
N SER A 152 0.31 6.49 -5.65
CA SER A 152 -0.99 6.31 -4.98
C SER A 152 -1.31 4.82 -4.86
N THR A 153 -1.09 4.26 -3.67
CA THR A 153 -1.36 2.86 -3.38
C THR A 153 -2.87 2.75 -3.39
N THR A 154 -3.41 2.34 -4.53
CA THR A 154 -4.77 1.80 -4.57
C THR A 154 -4.82 0.74 -3.48
N PRO A 155 -5.86 0.76 -2.61
CA PRO A 155 -5.93 -0.19 -1.51
C PRO A 155 -5.79 -1.59 -2.09
N LYS A 156 -4.68 -2.26 -1.74
CA LYS A 156 -4.43 -3.63 -2.16
C LYS A 156 -5.41 -4.50 -1.38
N VAL A 157 -6.56 -4.78 -1.98
CA VAL A 157 -7.52 -5.73 -1.42
C VAL A 157 -6.89 -7.11 -1.58
N GLY A 158 -6.57 -7.75 -0.45
CA GLY A 158 -6.15 -9.14 -0.46
C GLY A 158 -7.29 -10.01 -0.98
N VAL A 159 -7.11 -10.60 -2.16
CA VAL A 159 -8.04 -11.58 -2.71
C VAL A 159 -7.55 -12.96 -2.32
N HIS A 160 -8.42 -13.76 -1.67
CA HIS A 160 -8.06 -15.12 -1.30
C HIS A 160 -7.77 -15.96 -2.55
N HIS A 161 -6.75 -16.82 -2.50
CA HIS A 161 -6.29 -17.58 -3.66
C HIS A 161 -7.41 -18.39 -4.35
N SER A 162 -8.31 -18.99 -3.57
CA SER A 162 -9.45 -19.75 -4.10
C SER A 162 -10.40 -18.92 -4.95
N VAL A 163 -10.44 -17.59 -4.78
CA VAL A 163 -11.23 -16.70 -5.63
C VAL A 163 -10.55 -16.54 -6.99
N CYS A 164 -9.23 -16.44 -7.04
CA CYS A 164 -8.47 -16.44 -8.29
C CYS A 164 -8.64 -17.78 -9.03
N GLU A 165 -8.51 -18.91 -8.33
CA GLU A 165 -8.74 -20.25 -8.91
C GLU A 165 -10.17 -20.40 -9.45
N LEU A 166 -11.16 -19.81 -8.78
CA LEU A 166 -12.55 -19.80 -9.26
C LEU A 166 -12.67 -19.02 -10.57
N TRP A 167 -12.08 -17.82 -10.68
CA TRP A 167 -12.12 -17.03 -11.92
C TRP A 167 -11.37 -17.70 -13.08
N GLU A 168 -10.22 -18.31 -12.80
CA GLU A 168 -9.49 -19.13 -13.76
C GLU A 168 -10.32 -20.35 -14.21
N SER A 169 -10.99 -21.03 -13.26
CA SER A 169 -11.88 -22.14 -13.59
C SER A 169 -13.05 -21.70 -14.48
N ILE A 170 -13.62 -20.51 -14.25
CA ILE A 170 -14.65 -19.95 -15.12
C ILE A 170 -14.09 -19.68 -16.53
N ARG A 171 -12.86 -19.17 -16.65
CA ARG A 171 -12.19 -18.95 -17.95
C ARG A 171 -12.00 -20.26 -18.74
N GLU A 172 -11.67 -21.35 -18.06
CA GLU A 172 -11.43 -22.66 -18.67
C GLU A 172 -12.72 -23.44 -19.02
N LEU A 173 -13.88 -22.99 -18.53
CA LEU A 173 -15.19 -23.55 -18.90
C LEU A 173 -15.61 -23.12 -20.32
N THR A 174 -14.81 -23.50 -21.31
CA THR A 174 -15.01 -23.15 -22.72
C THR A 174 -16.36 -23.61 -23.28
N SER A 175 -16.96 -24.66 -22.72
CA SER A 175 -18.30 -25.15 -23.09
C SER A 175 -19.43 -24.17 -22.80
N THR A 176 -19.21 -23.18 -21.91
CA THR A 176 -20.19 -22.14 -21.57
C THR A 176 -19.92 -20.82 -22.27
N HIS A 177 -18.87 -20.74 -23.10
CA HIS A 177 -18.61 -19.56 -23.92
C HIS A 177 -19.74 -19.33 -24.93
N ASN A 178 -20.10 -18.07 -25.08
CA ASN A 178 -21.22 -17.64 -25.93
C ASN A 178 -20.86 -16.48 -26.88
N VAL A 179 -19.58 -16.09 -26.93
CA VAL A 179 -19.02 -15.13 -27.89
C VAL A 179 -17.73 -15.69 -28.48
N ILE A 180 -17.53 -15.47 -29.78
CA ILE A 180 -16.31 -15.83 -30.51
C ILE A 180 -15.63 -14.55 -31.01
N LEU A 181 -14.34 -14.41 -30.73
CA LEU A 181 -13.46 -13.38 -31.23
C LEU A 181 -12.66 -13.97 -32.39
N GLU A 182 -12.85 -13.43 -33.59
CA GLU A 182 -12.19 -13.92 -34.81
C GLU A 182 -10.85 -13.17 -34.98
N THR A 183 -9.74 -13.83 -34.66
CA THR A 183 -8.39 -13.24 -34.67
C THR A 183 -7.73 -13.40 -36.03
N SER A 184 -6.52 -12.88 -36.21
CA SER A 184 -5.78 -12.96 -37.49
C SER A 184 -5.37 -14.40 -37.87
N ASP A 185 -5.26 -15.27 -36.88
CA ASP A 185 -4.67 -16.61 -36.94
C ASP A 185 -5.57 -17.70 -36.34
N GLY A 186 -6.77 -17.37 -35.87
CA GLY A 186 -7.66 -18.33 -35.21
C GLY A 186 -8.93 -17.74 -34.60
N GLU A 187 -9.57 -18.52 -33.75
CA GLU A 187 -10.75 -18.11 -32.99
C GLU A 187 -10.47 -18.23 -31.49
N VAL A 188 -10.95 -17.26 -30.72
CA VAL A 188 -10.89 -17.28 -29.25
C VAL A 188 -12.28 -17.06 -28.70
N SER A 189 -12.76 -17.96 -27.84
CA SER A 189 -14.10 -17.86 -27.25
C SER A 189 -14.06 -17.27 -25.84
N ALA A 190 -15.16 -16.62 -25.43
CA ALA A 190 -15.31 -15.99 -24.11
C ALA A 190 -16.78 -15.92 -23.68
N HIS A 191 -17.00 -15.46 -22.45
CA HIS A 191 -18.33 -15.13 -21.93
C HIS A 191 -18.68 -13.66 -22.21
N ASP A 192 -19.83 -13.40 -22.84
CA ASP A 192 -20.30 -12.06 -23.19
C ASP A 192 -20.37 -11.12 -22.00
N HIS A 193 -20.92 -11.57 -20.86
CA HIS A 193 -21.12 -10.74 -19.69
C HIS A 193 -19.79 -10.21 -19.13
N VAL A 194 -18.70 -10.99 -19.19
CA VAL A 194 -17.37 -10.53 -18.79
C VAL A 194 -16.89 -9.40 -19.70
N LEU A 195 -17.05 -9.56 -21.01
CA LEU A 195 -16.72 -8.52 -22.01
C LEU A 195 -17.57 -7.25 -21.85
N MET A 196 -18.87 -7.41 -21.63
CA MET A 196 -19.82 -6.30 -21.46
C MET A 196 -19.60 -5.53 -20.16
N VAL A 197 -19.18 -6.20 -19.08
CA VAL A 197 -18.81 -5.53 -17.82
C VAL A 197 -17.50 -4.76 -17.99
N ALA A 198 -16.52 -5.34 -18.69
CA ALA A 198 -15.20 -4.74 -18.83
C ALA A 198 -15.13 -3.60 -19.85
N SER A 199 -16.02 -3.55 -20.85
CA SER A 199 -15.98 -2.55 -21.91
C SER A 199 -17.36 -2.02 -22.28
N PRO A 200 -17.62 -0.71 -22.13
CA PRO A 200 -18.84 -0.07 -22.61
C PRO A 200 -19.08 -0.27 -24.12
N VAL A 201 -18.00 -0.37 -24.91
CA VAL A 201 -18.08 -0.62 -26.36
C VAL A 201 -18.59 -2.03 -26.63
N LEU A 202 -18.03 -3.04 -25.96
CA LEU A 202 -18.49 -4.42 -26.11
C LEU A 202 -19.90 -4.60 -25.55
N LYS A 203 -20.27 -3.87 -24.49
CA LYS A 203 -21.64 -3.81 -23.98
C LYS A 203 -22.63 -3.31 -25.03
N ALA A 204 -22.30 -2.21 -25.71
CA ALA A 204 -23.14 -1.67 -26.76
C ALA A 204 -23.21 -2.61 -27.97
N MET A 205 -22.08 -3.17 -28.38
CA MET A 205 -21.98 -4.08 -29.53
C MET A 205 -22.79 -5.36 -29.31
N LEU A 206 -22.55 -6.07 -28.20
CA LEU A 206 -23.21 -7.35 -27.88
C LEU A 206 -24.66 -7.18 -27.42
N GLY A 207 -25.03 -5.99 -26.94
CA GLY A 207 -26.42 -5.65 -26.59
C GLY A 207 -27.26 -5.13 -27.77
N SER A 208 -26.65 -4.89 -28.93
CA SER A 208 -27.35 -4.35 -30.11
C SER A 208 -28.02 -5.45 -30.95
N SER A 209 -28.95 -5.04 -31.82
CA SER A 209 -29.50 -5.91 -32.87
C SER A 209 -28.63 -5.97 -34.13
N MET A 210 -27.41 -5.42 -34.10
CA MET A 210 -26.47 -5.45 -35.24
C MET A 210 -25.89 -6.85 -35.42
N GLN A 211 -25.17 -7.06 -36.52
CA GLN A 211 -24.62 -8.38 -36.90
C GLN A 211 -23.78 -9.00 -35.78
N GLU A 212 -22.98 -8.21 -35.08
CA GLU A 212 -22.11 -8.64 -33.99
C GLU A 212 -22.92 -9.10 -32.77
N GLY A 213 -24.00 -8.37 -32.42
CA GLY A 213 -24.90 -8.74 -31.33
C GLY A 213 -25.76 -9.96 -31.64
N ALA A 214 -26.17 -10.11 -32.90
CA ALA A 214 -26.97 -11.26 -33.37
C ALA A 214 -26.14 -12.53 -33.56
N SER A 215 -24.95 -12.43 -34.17
CA SER A 215 -24.08 -13.58 -34.44
C SER A 215 -23.20 -13.97 -33.25
N ARG A 216 -22.97 -13.04 -32.31
CA ARG A 216 -22.01 -13.19 -31.21
C ARG A 216 -20.59 -13.49 -31.69
N ARG A 217 -20.25 -12.99 -32.88
CA ARG A 217 -18.92 -13.10 -33.50
C ARG A 217 -18.36 -11.69 -33.70
N ILE A 218 -17.16 -11.44 -33.19
CA ILE A 218 -16.50 -10.13 -33.22
C ILE A 218 -15.17 -10.26 -33.98
N PRO A 219 -14.99 -9.58 -35.12
CA PRO A 219 -13.74 -9.62 -35.87
C PRO A 219 -12.66 -8.75 -35.23
N ILE A 220 -11.48 -9.33 -34.95
CA ILE A 220 -10.28 -8.69 -34.43
C ILE A 220 -9.08 -9.05 -35.33
N ARG A 221 -9.15 -8.62 -36.59
CA ARG A 221 -8.23 -9.07 -37.66
C ARG A 221 -6.78 -8.61 -37.49
N ASP A 222 -6.54 -7.61 -36.65
CA ASP A 222 -5.21 -7.02 -36.44
C ASP A 222 -4.48 -7.60 -35.22
N SER A 223 -5.05 -8.61 -34.56
CA SER A 223 -4.46 -9.21 -33.36
C SER A 223 -4.40 -10.72 -33.47
N PRO A 224 -3.29 -11.36 -33.05
CA PRO A 224 -3.21 -12.81 -32.98
C PRO A 224 -3.97 -13.36 -31.77
N SER A 225 -4.37 -14.62 -31.87
CA SER A 225 -5.12 -15.41 -30.89
C SER A 225 -4.45 -15.42 -29.52
N ALA A 226 -3.12 -15.52 -29.49
CA ALA A 226 -2.33 -15.47 -28.27
C ALA A 226 -2.49 -14.14 -27.52
N SER A 227 -2.48 -13.00 -28.22
CA SER A 227 -2.64 -11.67 -27.60
C SER A 227 -4.05 -11.48 -27.05
N VAL A 228 -5.05 -11.93 -27.80
CA VAL A 228 -6.46 -11.87 -27.35
C VAL A 228 -6.70 -12.80 -26.16
N SER A 229 -6.08 -13.99 -26.16
CA SER A 229 -6.16 -14.93 -25.03
C SER A 229 -5.54 -14.34 -23.78
N LEU A 230 -4.33 -13.77 -23.87
CA LEU A 230 -3.67 -13.08 -22.76
C LEU A 230 -4.52 -11.93 -22.22
N PHE A 231 -5.12 -11.12 -23.10
CA PHE A 231 -6.04 -10.06 -22.70
C PHE A 231 -7.23 -10.61 -21.91
N LEU A 232 -7.84 -11.71 -22.37
CA LEU A 232 -8.93 -12.37 -21.65
C LEU A 232 -8.46 -12.92 -20.30
N ASP A 233 -7.29 -13.54 -20.21
CA ASP A 233 -6.77 -14.07 -18.94
C ASP A 233 -6.63 -12.96 -17.90
N ILE A 234 -6.13 -11.78 -18.32
CA ILE A 234 -6.06 -10.58 -17.47
C ILE A 234 -7.46 -10.08 -17.09
N LEU A 235 -8.41 -10.13 -18.04
CA LEU A 235 -9.79 -9.69 -17.83
C LEU A 235 -10.52 -10.54 -16.79
N TYR A 236 -10.36 -11.86 -16.85
CA TYR A 236 -11.00 -12.84 -15.96
C TYR A 236 -10.37 -12.82 -14.57
N ALA A 237 -9.04 -12.80 -14.49
CA ALA A 237 -8.33 -12.77 -13.22
C ALA A 237 -8.43 -11.41 -12.51
N GLY A 238 -8.86 -10.36 -13.20
CA GLY A 238 -8.60 -8.98 -12.80
C GLY A 238 -7.10 -8.70 -12.91
N SER A 239 -6.71 -7.43 -12.99
CA SER A 239 -5.30 -7.02 -13.09
C SER A 239 -4.42 -7.35 -11.87
N THR A 240 -4.78 -8.33 -11.04
CA THR A 240 -4.03 -8.83 -9.88
C THR A 240 -2.79 -9.64 -10.24
N TYR A 241 -2.38 -9.65 -11.51
CA TYR A 241 -1.15 -10.28 -11.96
C TYR A 241 0.08 -9.47 -11.54
N SER A 242 0.48 -9.62 -10.28
CA SER A 242 1.78 -9.12 -9.79
C SER A 242 2.58 -10.16 -9.01
N HIS A 243 2.11 -11.40 -8.88
CA HIS A 243 2.86 -12.41 -8.10
C HIS A 243 2.79 -13.87 -8.60
N LEU A 244 1.95 -14.21 -9.59
CA LEU A 244 1.71 -15.62 -9.97
C LEU A 244 2.59 -16.13 -11.13
N LEU A 245 3.22 -15.27 -11.93
CA LEU A 245 4.09 -15.74 -13.03
C LEU A 245 5.44 -16.29 -12.60
N LEU A 246 5.92 -15.96 -11.40
CA LEU A 246 7.22 -16.45 -10.93
C LEU A 246 7.18 -17.92 -10.50
N GLN A 247 6.01 -18.54 -10.33
CA GLN A 247 5.90 -19.95 -9.97
C GLN A 247 5.64 -20.89 -11.16
N LYS A 248 5.16 -20.39 -12.31
CA LYS A 248 4.92 -21.23 -13.49
C LYS A 248 6.14 -21.42 -14.39
N VAL A 249 7.22 -20.66 -14.19
CA VAL A 249 8.48 -20.83 -14.96
C VAL A 249 9.41 -21.90 -14.34
N GLU A 250 9.11 -22.40 -13.13
CA GLU A 250 9.92 -23.41 -12.42
C GLU A 250 9.29 -24.82 -12.40
N ARG A 251 8.42 -25.18 -13.34
CA ARG A 251 7.94 -26.57 -13.48
C ARG A 251 8.05 -27.10 -14.90
#